data_AF-A0A443S7G6-F1
#
_entry.id   AF-A0A443S7G6-F1
#
_cell.length_a   1.000
_cell.length_b   1.000
_cell.length_c   1.000
_cell.angle_alpha   90.00
_cell.angle_beta   90.00
_cell.angle_gamma   90.00
#
_symmetry.space_group_name_H-M   'P 1'
#
loop_
_entity.id
_entity.type
_entity.pdbx_description
1 polymer ?
#
loop_
_entity_poly.entity_id
_entity_poly.type
_entity_poly.pdbx_seq_one_letter_code
_entity_poly.pdbx_strand_id
1 'polypeptide(L)'
;MGVDPVTEKPVPVYPIHKTWIKEYLVSLPLVFVCLFLAFKVMMFYFAVEAATVQYCKQNPSFMNGALVHLPGVGYALVVIAISHFYRIFADKLNNWENHRTQSSHEGHLIIKLVMFEFVNNFMSIFYVAFYIQDMSMLKWQIGTLLVVNQIVDNIQEVFLPLWASRKSNEEISLVKKQDLTEDSLKIIRESKLPVYENTYFDYLELYIQFGHVFLFASVFPFAPILALINNLVEIRSDSFKLCYAFQRPHQRSADGINGGWM
;
A
#
# COMPACT_ATOMS: atom_id res chain seq x y z
N MET A 1 15.56 24.63 23.65
CA MET A 1 15.21 23.50 24.53
C MET A 1 14.30 24.03 25.63
N GLY A 2 13.32 23.23 26.06
CA GLY A 2 12.47 23.53 27.20
C GLY A 2 12.51 22.39 28.21
N VAL A 3 11.93 22.60 29.40
CA VAL A 3 11.84 21.56 30.43
C VAL A 3 10.49 20.88 30.28
N ASP A 4 10.48 19.56 30.20
CA ASP A 4 9.24 18.78 30.17
C ASP A 4 8.53 18.87 31.54
N PRO A 5 7.26 19.30 31.62
CA PRO A 5 6.56 19.43 32.90
C PRO A 5 6.28 18.09 33.60
N VAL A 6 6.39 16.96 32.89
CA VAL A 6 6.15 15.62 33.44
C VAL A 6 7.46 14.96 33.88
N THR A 7 8.51 15.06 33.06
CA THR A 7 9.77 14.36 33.32
C THR A 7 10.87 15.24 33.91
N GLU A 8 10.66 16.56 33.97
CA GLU A 8 11.60 17.59 34.42
C GLU A 8 12.94 17.61 33.68
N LYS A 9 13.05 16.88 32.55
CA LYS A 9 14.26 16.79 31.75
C LYS A 9 14.26 17.87 30.65
N PRO A 10 15.45 18.37 30.25
CA PRO A 10 15.56 19.24 29.10
C PRO A 10 15.25 18.45 27.83
N VAL A 11 14.25 18.90 27.07
CA VAL A 11 13.84 18.30 25.80
C VAL A 11 13.71 19.36 24.70
N PRO A 12 13.85 18.97 23.42
CA PRO A 12 13.42 19.81 22.32
C PRO A 12 11.91 20.08 22.43
N VAL A 13 11.51 21.35 22.46
CA VAL A 13 10.11 21.77 22.53
C VAL A 13 9.75 22.47 21.24
N TYR A 14 8.67 22.01 20.60
CA TYR A 14 8.06 22.67 19.46
C TYR A 14 6.61 23.04 19.82
N PRO A 15 6.15 24.28 19.55
CA PRO A 15 4.79 24.68 19.90
C PRO A 15 3.74 23.89 19.12
N ILE A 16 2.82 23.22 19.82
CA ILE A 16 1.84 22.31 19.21
C ILE A 16 0.92 23.00 18.22
N HIS A 17 0.55 24.26 18.47
CA HIS A 17 -0.27 25.05 17.56
C HIS A 17 0.38 25.23 16.18
N LYS A 18 1.72 25.25 16.09
CA LYS A 18 2.42 25.31 14.80
C LYS A 18 2.29 24.00 14.04
N THR A 19 2.31 22.86 14.72
CA THR A 19 2.06 21.55 14.10
C THR A 19 0.62 21.50 13.58
N TRP A 20 -0.36 21.89 14.39
CA TRP A 20 -1.76 21.92 13.97
C TRP A 20 -2.03 22.86 12.79
N ILE A 21 -1.40 24.05 12.77
CA ILE A 21 -1.51 24.97 11.64
C ILE A 21 -0.97 24.31 10.36
N LYS A 22 0.21 23.69 10.43
CA LYS A 22 0.80 22.97 9.29
C LYS A 22 -0.08 21.82 8.82
N GLU A 23 -0.63 21.07 9.76
CA GLU A 23 -1.48 19.91 9.47
C GLU A 23 -2.81 20.33 8.85
N TYR A 24 -3.59 21.16 9.53
CA TYR A 24 -4.96 21.47 9.11
C TYR A 24 -5.05 22.53 8.00
N LEU A 25 -4.13 23.49 7.94
CA LEU A 25 -4.21 24.58 6.94
C LEU A 25 -3.39 24.33 5.69
N VAL A 26 -2.42 23.40 5.73
CA VAL A 26 -1.56 23.10 4.57
C VAL A 26 -1.69 21.66 4.16
N SER A 27 -1.38 20.72 5.05
CA SER A 27 -1.30 19.30 4.72
C SER A 27 -2.64 18.72 4.31
N LEU A 28 -3.68 18.92 5.13
CA LEU A 28 -5.01 18.39 4.88
C LEU A 28 -5.63 18.93 3.57
N PRO A 29 -5.60 20.25 3.26
CA PRO A 29 -6.02 20.75 1.95
C PRO A 29 -5.24 20.14 0.77
N LEU A 30 -3.91 19.97 0.91
CA LEU A 30 -3.10 19.35 -0.14
C LEU A 30 -3.49 17.89 -0.39
N VAL A 31 -3.77 17.12 0.68
CA VAL A 31 -4.31 15.77 0.57
C VAL A 31 -5.61 15.78 -0.22
N PHE A 32 -6.57 16.66 0.12
CA PHE A 32 -7.82 16.77 -0.64
C PHE A 32 -7.62 17.14 -2.11
N VAL A 33 -6.65 18.00 -2.42
CA VAL A 33 -6.27 18.30 -3.82
C VAL A 33 -5.76 17.05 -4.52
N CYS A 34 -4.89 16.25 -3.90
CA CYS A 34 -4.42 14.99 -4.45
C CYS A 34 -5.56 13.98 -4.67
N LEU A 35 -6.49 13.86 -3.72
CA LEU A 35 -7.67 12.98 -3.86
C LEU A 35 -8.56 13.42 -5.03
N PHE A 36 -8.78 14.73 -5.18
CA PHE A 36 -9.54 15.27 -6.30
C PHE A 36 -8.83 15.01 -7.65
N LEU A 37 -7.51 15.16 -7.71
CA LEU A 37 -6.73 14.85 -8.90
C LEU A 37 -6.81 13.36 -9.26
N ALA A 38 -6.67 12.47 -8.28
CA ALA A 38 -6.83 11.02 -8.49
C ALA A 38 -8.22 10.69 -9.04
N PHE A 39 -9.27 11.28 -8.48
CA PHE A 39 -10.63 11.16 -9.01
C PHE A 39 -10.75 11.67 -10.46
N LYS A 40 -10.10 12.78 -10.82
CA LYS A 40 -10.09 13.29 -12.20
C LYS A 40 -9.36 12.36 -13.16
N VAL A 41 -8.25 11.75 -12.74
CA VAL A 41 -7.53 10.73 -13.53
C VAL A 41 -8.43 9.52 -13.77
N MET A 42 -9.14 9.05 -12.74
CA MET A 42 -10.11 7.97 -12.88
C MET A 42 -11.25 8.32 -13.85
N MET A 43 -11.82 9.52 -13.75
CA MET A 43 -12.86 9.98 -14.69
C MET A 43 -12.34 10.05 -16.13
N PHE A 44 -11.10 10.50 -16.32
CA PHE A 44 -10.45 10.51 -17.62
C PHE A 44 -10.28 9.10 -18.19
N TYR A 45 -9.86 8.14 -17.35
CA TYR A 45 -9.78 6.72 -17.74
C TYR A 45 -11.13 6.21 -18.26
N PHE A 46 -12.23 6.43 -17.52
CA PHE A 46 -13.56 5.99 -17.98
C PHE A 46 -13.99 6.64 -19.29
N ALA A 47 -13.63 7.91 -19.52
CA ALA A 47 -13.92 8.58 -20.79
C ALA A 47 -13.14 7.97 -21.97
N VAL A 48 -11.85 7.64 -21.76
CA VAL A 48 -11.02 6.95 -22.75
C VAL A 48 -11.54 5.53 -23.01
N GLU A 49 -11.87 4.78 -21.96
CA GLU A 49 -12.44 3.44 -22.08
C GLU A 49 -13.73 3.46 -22.90
N ALA A 50 -14.67 4.37 -22.60
CA ALA A 50 -15.90 4.52 -23.36
C ALA A 50 -15.64 4.84 -24.85
N ALA A 51 -14.70 5.76 -25.14
CA ALA A 51 -14.35 6.13 -26.52
C ALA A 51 -13.72 4.96 -27.29
N THR A 52 -12.80 4.22 -26.67
CA THR A 52 -12.15 3.06 -27.29
C THR A 52 -13.13 1.92 -27.55
N VAL A 53 -14.02 1.62 -26.60
CA VAL A 53 -15.07 0.61 -26.78
C VAL A 53 -16.01 1.01 -27.92
N GLN A 54 -16.39 2.28 -28.03
CA GLN A 54 -17.24 2.77 -29.11
C GLN A 54 -16.55 2.64 -30.48
N TYR A 55 -15.29 3.03 -30.58
CA TYR A 55 -14.50 2.91 -31.81
C TYR A 55 -14.36 1.45 -32.28
N CYS A 56 -14.07 0.53 -31.35
CA CYS A 56 -13.90 -0.88 -31.66
C CYS A 56 -15.20 -1.57 -32.05
N LYS A 57 -16.35 -1.14 -31.49
CA LYS A 57 -17.67 -1.60 -31.92
C LYS A 57 -18.00 -1.19 -33.36
N GLN A 58 -17.56 -0.01 -33.79
CA GLN A 58 -17.80 0.49 -35.16
C GLN A 58 -16.90 -0.20 -36.19
N ASN A 59 -15.67 -0.53 -35.82
CA ASN A 59 -14.71 -1.19 -36.70
C ASN A 59 -14.31 -2.56 -36.12
N PRO A 60 -15.09 -3.62 -36.32
CA PRO A 60 -14.75 -4.93 -35.77
C PRO A 60 -13.52 -5.48 -36.50
N SER A 61 -12.38 -5.53 -35.81
CA SER A 61 -11.16 -6.19 -36.26
C SER A 61 -10.48 -6.90 -35.09
N PHE A 62 -9.70 -7.94 -35.37
CA PHE A 62 -8.94 -8.64 -34.32
C PHE A 62 -7.99 -7.68 -33.56
N MET A 63 -7.34 -6.76 -34.28
CA MET A 63 -6.49 -5.74 -33.66
C MET A 63 -7.28 -4.80 -32.75
N ASN A 64 -8.48 -4.39 -33.16
CA ASN A 64 -9.36 -3.56 -32.34
C ASN A 64 -9.85 -4.31 -31.09
N GLY A 65 -10.02 -5.63 -31.17
CA GLY A 65 -10.26 -6.48 -29.99
C GLY A 65 -9.15 -6.37 -28.94
N ALA A 66 -7.88 -6.38 -29.37
CA ALA A 66 -6.75 -6.17 -28.45
C ALA A 66 -6.66 -4.73 -27.92
N LEU A 67 -6.99 -3.73 -28.75
CA LEU A 67 -6.94 -2.32 -28.37
C LEU A 67 -7.91 -1.95 -27.24
N VAL A 68 -9.03 -2.66 -27.07
CA VAL A 68 -9.99 -2.44 -25.96
C VAL A 68 -9.36 -2.62 -24.59
N HIS A 69 -8.33 -3.47 -24.46
CA HIS A 69 -7.69 -3.74 -23.17
C HIS A 69 -6.57 -2.74 -22.81
N LEU A 70 -6.05 -1.98 -23.77
CA LEU A 70 -4.93 -1.06 -23.55
C LEU A 70 -5.21 0.06 -22.53
N PRO A 71 -6.39 0.71 -22.53
CA PRO A 71 -6.69 1.75 -21.54
C PRO A 71 -6.61 1.23 -20.10
N GLY A 72 -7.08 0.01 -19.85
CA GLY A 72 -7.04 -0.62 -18.53
C GLY A 72 -5.60 -0.86 -18.05
N VAL A 73 -4.74 -1.41 -18.91
CA VAL A 73 -3.31 -1.60 -18.59
C VAL A 73 -2.61 -0.27 -18.36
N GLY A 74 -2.87 0.72 -19.21
CA GLY A 74 -2.31 2.07 -19.06
C GLY A 74 -2.75 2.72 -17.74
N TYR A 75 -4.02 2.60 -17.39
CA TYR A 75 -4.55 3.10 -16.12
C TYR A 75 -3.92 2.42 -14.91
N ALA A 76 -3.75 1.09 -14.94
CA ALA A 76 -3.08 0.36 -13.87
C ALA A 76 -1.63 0.88 -13.63
N LEU A 77 -0.87 1.12 -14.71
CA LEU A 77 0.48 1.70 -14.61
C LEU A 77 0.46 3.12 -14.05
N VAL A 78 -0.51 3.94 -14.45
CA VAL A 78 -0.69 5.30 -13.93
C VAL A 78 -1.02 5.26 -12.43
N VAL A 79 -1.92 4.39 -11.98
CA VAL A 79 -2.25 4.23 -10.56
C VAL A 79 -1.02 3.81 -9.75
N ILE A 80 -0.25 2.83 -10.21
CA ILE A 80 1.00 2.40 -9.55
C ILE A 80 1.96 3.58 -9.40
N ALA A 81 2.16 4.35 -10.48
CA ALA A 81 3.05 5.51 -10.46
C ALA A 81 2.55 6.60 -9.49
N ILE A 82 1.27 6.97 -9.56
CA ILE A 82 0.70 8.01 -8.70
C ILE A 82 0.73 7.57 -7.22
N SER A 83 0.38 6.33 -6.89
CA SER A 83 0.50 5.81 -5.52
C SER A 83 1.93 5.88 -5.01
N HIS A 84 2.92 5.51 -5.83
CA HIS A 84 4.32 5.64 -5.45
C HIS A 84 4.72 7.11 -5.16
N PHE A 85 4.35 8.04 -6.05
CA PHE A 85 4.64 9.47 -5.85
C PHE A 85 3.92 10.04 -4.63
N TYR A 86 2.66 9.67 -4.41
CA TYR A 86 1.89 10.14 -3.26
C TYR A 86 2.48 9.66 -1.93
N ARG A 87 3.00 8.43 -1.86
CA ARG A 87 3.69 7.93 -0.66
C ARG A 87 4.89 8.78 -0.29
N ILE A 88 5.76 9.08 -1.27
CA ILE A 88 6.92 9.95 -1.07
C ILE A 88 6.48 11.36 -0.64
N PHE A 89 5.43 11.87 -1.28
CA PHE A 89 4.89 13.20 -0.96
C PHE A 89 4.32 13.25 0.46
N ALA A 90 3.50 12.28 0.85
CA ALA A 90 2.89 12.19 2.17
C ALA A 90 3.94 12.04 3.27
N ASP A 91 4.98 11.23 3.07
CA ASP A 91 6.09 11.12 4.03
C ASP A 91 6.82 12.45 4.21
N LYS A 92 7.18 13.14 3.11
CA LYS A 92 7.81 14.47 3.17
C LYS A 92 6.94 15.49 3.89
N LEU A 93 5.63 15.48 3.62
CA LEU A 93 4.66 16.37 4.25
C LEU A 93 4.53 16.09 5.75
N ASN A 94 4.46 14.81 6.13
CA ASN A 94 4.36 14.38 7.53
C ASN A 94 5.66 14.66 8.33
N ASN A 95 6.81 14.50 7.69
CA ASN A 95 8.11 14.91 8.26
C ASN A 95 8.16 16.44 8.48
N TRP A 96 7.57 17.23 7.59
CA TRP A 96 7.51 18.68 7.72
C TRP A 96 6.54 19.18 8.81
N GLU A 97 5.49 18.42 9.12
CA GLU A 97 4.54 18.71 10.22
C GLU A 97 5.23 18.69 11.60
N ASN A 98 6.35 17.96 11.72
CA ASN A 98 7.19 17.88 12.92
C ASN A 98 6.41 17.39 14.15
N HIS A 99 5.97 16.13 14.08
CA HIS A 99 5.31 15.42 15.17
C HIS A 99 6.29 15.12 16.33
N ARG A 100 5.81 15.19 17.58
CA ARG A 100 6.65 14.98 18.78
C ARG A 100 7.05 13.52 18.98
N THR A 101 6.15 12.59 18.71
CA THR A 101 6.33 11.15 18.97
C THR A 101 6.25 10.35 17.68
N GLN A 102 6.96 9.23 17.63
CA GLN A 102 6.94 8.32 16.48
C GLN A 102 5.53 7.78 16.23
N SER A 103 4.80 7.40 17.27
CA SER A 103 3.41 6.91 17.13
C SER A 103 2.46 7.97 16.56
N SER A 104 2.63 9.24 16.95
CA SER A 104 1.85 10.35 16.36
C SER A 104 2.22 10.54 14.89
N HIS A 105 3.52 10.56 14.58
CA HIS A 105 3.99 10.66 13.19
C HIS A 105 3.41 9.55 12.32
N GLU A 106 3.57 8.29 12.74
CA GLU A 106 3.08 7.13 12.00
C GLU A 106 1.56 7.17 11.85
N GLY A 107 0.80 7.49 12.91
CA GLY A 107 -0.67 7.58 12.85
C GLY A 107 -1.17 8.60 11.83
N HIS A 108 -0.58 9.80 11.80
CA HIS A 108 -0.96 10.84 10.85
C HIS A 108 -0.54 10.50 9.42
N LEU A 109 0.58 9.78 9.24
CA LEU A 109 0.99 9.28 7.92
C LEU A 109 0.01 8.20 7.43
N ILE A 110 -0.36 7.25 8.30
CA ILE A 110 -1.33 6.18 7.99
C ILE A 110 -2.62 6.79 7.45
N ILE A 111 -3.21 7.76 8.15
CA ILE A 111 -4.47 8.40 7.72
C ILE A 111 -4.34 9.01 6.32
N LYS A 112 -3.26 9.77 6.05
CA LYS A 112 -3.03 10.40 4.73
C LYS A 112 -2.92 9.36 3.62
N LEU A 113 -2.23 8.26 3.87
CA LEU A 113 -2.04 7.19 2.89
C LEU A 113 -3.32 6.38 2.70
N VAL A 114 -4.01 6.03 3.78
CA VAL A 114 -5.25 5.25 3.74
C VAL A 114 -6.35 6.01 2.99
N MET A 115 -6.51 7.32 3.21
CA MET A 115 -7.49 8.11 2.44
C MET A 115 -7.22 8.07 0.93
N PHE A 116 -5.96 8.12 0.54
CA PHE A 116 -5.55 8.09 -0.85
C PHE A 116 -5.75 6.71 -1.49
N GLU A 117 -5.31 5.66 -0.80
CA GLU A 117 -5.50 4.29 -1.25
C GLU A 117 -6.98 3.90 -1.29
N PHE A 118 -7.80 4.41 -0.36
CA PHE A 118 -9.25 4.21 -0.40
C PHE A 118 -9.87 4.76 -1.68
N VAL A 119 -9.53 6.00 -2.08
CA VAL A 119 -10.02 6.58 -3.33
C VAL A 119 -9.53 5.75 -4.53
N ASN A 120 -8.25 5.38 -4.57
CA ASN A 120 -7.72 4.62 -5.70
C ASN A 120 -8.32 3.22 -5.86
N ASN A 121 -8.62 2.54 -4.76
CA ASN A 121 -9.14 1.18 -4.79
C ASN A 121 -10.66 1.13 -4.97
N PHE A 122 -11.42 2.03 -4.32
CA PHE A 122 -12.87 1.91 -4.24
C PHE A 122 -13.65 2.90 -5.11
N MET A 123 -13.06 4.04 -5.50
CA MET A 123 -13.81 5.08 -6.20
C MET A 123 -14.29 4.63 -7.59
N SER A 124 -13.51 3.82 -8.31
CA SER A 124 -13.94 3.27 -9.59
C SER A 124 -15.09 2.28 -9.43
N ILE A 125 -15.07 1.48 -8.36
CA ILE A 125 -16.12 0.52 -8.04
C ILE A 125 -17.40 1.26 -7.64
N PHE A 126 -17.29 2.33 -6.84
CA PHE A 126 -18.42 3.20 -6.52
C PHE A 126 -18.99 3.90 -7.74
N TYR A 127 -18.14 4.36 -8.66
CA TYR A 127 -18.60 4.95 -9.92
C TYR A 127 -19.39 3.95 -10.76
N VAL A 128 -18.89 2.71 -10.91
CA VAL A 128 -19.62 1.66 -11.62
C VAL A 128 -20.93 1.31 -10.91
N ALA A 129 -20.92 1.19 -9.58
CA ALA A 129 -22.09 0.78 -8.80
C ALA A 129 -23.20 1.84 -8.78
N PHE A 130 -22.86 3.10 -8.55
CA PHE A 130 -23.86 4.16 -8.31
C PHE A 130 -24.16 5.02 -9.53
N TYR A 131 -23.19 5.23 -10.43
CA TYR A 131 -23.37 6.08 -11.61
C TYR A 131 -23.68 5.28 -12.87
N ILE A 132 -22.86 4.28 -13.22
CA ILE A 132 -23.10 3.42 -14.40
C ILE A 132 -24.26 2.43 -14.13
N GLN A 133 -24.33 1.92 -12.90
CA GLN A 133 -25.33 0.94 -12.44
C GLN A 133 -25.31 -0.39 -13.20
N ASP A 134 -24.15 -0.81 -13.72
CA ASP A 134 -23.97 -2.13 -14.35
C ASP A 134 -23.53 -3.18 -13.32
N MET A 135 -24.50 -3.96 -12.85
CA MET A 135 -24.28 -5.02 -11.86
C MET A 135 -23.41 -6.17 -12.38
N SER A 136 -23.43 -6.44 -13.69
CA SER A 136 -22.62 -7.51 -14.28
C SER A 136 -21.16 -7.10 -14.33
N MET A 137 -20.88 -5.88 -14.79
CA MET A 137 -19.54 -5.30 -14.77
C MET A 137 -19.01 -5.23 -13.34
N LEU A 138 -19.83 -4.78 -12.39
CA LEU A 138 -19.46 -4.64 -10.99
C LEU A 138 -19.02 -5.98 -10.36
N LYS A 139 -19.81 -7.04 -10.55
CA LYS A 139 -19.47 -8.39 -10.04
C LYS A 139 -18.16 -8.91 -10.61
N TRP A 140 -17.96 -8.76 -11.92
CA TRP A 140 -16.72 -9.17 -12.58
C TRP A 140 -15.53 -8.36 -12.08
N GLN A 141 -15.67 -7.05 -11.94
CA GLN A 141 -14.60 -6.18 -11.46
C GLN A 141 -14.17 -6.53 -10.03
N ILE A 142 -15.13 -6.69 -9.11
CA ILE A 142 -14.82 -7.07 -7.72
C ILE A 142 -14.19 -8.46 -7.66
N GLY A 143 -14.77 -9.43 -8.37
CA GLY A 143 -14.25 -10.81 -8.38
C GLY A 143 -12.85 -10.91 -8.96
N THR A 144 -12.60 -10.24 -10.09
CA THR A 144 -11.27 -10.21 -10.72
C THR A 144 -10.25 -9.49 -9.84
N LEU A 145 -10.60 -8.36 -9.24
CA LEU A 145 -9.69 -7.62 -8.36
C LEU A 145 -9.28 -8.45 -7.13
N LEU A 146 -10.24 -9.10 -6.45
CA LEU A 146 -9.94 -9.95 -5.29
C LEU A 146 -9.05 -11.14 -5.64
N VAL A 147 -9.30 -11.80 -6.78
CA VAL A 147 -8.48 -12.94 -7.22
C VAL A 147 -7.11 -12.50 -7.71
N VAL A 148 -7.03 -11.41 -8.47
CA VAL A 148 -5.75 -10.90 -9.01
C VAL A 148 -4.87 -10.39 -7.88
N ASN A 149 -5.38 -9.58 -6.96
CA ASN A 149 -4.59 -9.09 -5.82
C ASN A 149 -4.05 -10.26 -5.02
N GLN A 150 -4.91 -11.21 -4.63
CA GLN A 150 -4.48 -12.43 -3.94
C GLN A 150 -3.32 -13.17 -4.64
N ILE A 151 -3.39 -13.31 -5.96
CA ILE A 151 -2.34 -14.00 -6.72
C ILE A 151 -1.06 -13.17 -6.74
N VAL A 152 -1.17 -11.86 -6.99
CA VAL A 152 -0.04 -10.95 -7.04
C VAL A 152 0.67 -10.89 -5.69
N ASP A 153 -0.08 -10.79 -4.60
CA ASP A 153 0.46 -10.69 -3.24
C ASP A 153 1.18 -11.99 -2.87
N ASN A 154 0.55 -13.16 -3.03
CA ASN A 154 1.19 -14.47 -2.85
C ASN A 154 2.48 -14.63 -3.66
N ILE A 155 2.49 -14.15 -4.92
CA ILE A 155 3.68 -14.18 -5.78
C ILE A 155 4.75 -13.27 -5.17
N GLN A 156 4.44 -12.02 -4.88
CA GLN A 156 5.42 -11.09 -4.31
C GLN A 156 6.00 -11.63 -3.00
N GLU A 157 5.16 -12.17 -2.13
CA GLU A 157 5.54 -12.73 -0.84
C GLU A 157 6.48 -13.95 -0.94
N VAL A 158 6.32 -14.80 -1.96
CA VAL A 158 7.21 -15.95 -2.19
C VAL A 158 8.47 -15.56 -2.97
N PHE A 159 8.34 -14.69 -3.98
CA PHE A 159 9.45 -14.34 -4.87
C PHE A 159 10.44 -13.38 -4.22
N LEU A 160 9.98 -12.41 -3.43
CA LEU A 160 10.84 -11.45 -2.72
C LEU A 160 11.91 -12.14 -1.85
N PRO A 161 11.57 -13.07 -0.92
CA PRO A 161 12.56 -13.75 -0.10
C PRO A 161 13.52 -14.61 -0.93
N LEU A 162 13.02 -15.31 -1.95
CA LEU A 162 13.85 -16.17 -2.79
C LEU A 162 14.85 -15.36 -3.62
N TRP A 163 14.43 -14.23 -4.17
CA TRP A 163 15.30 -13.34 -4.93
C TRP A 163 16.35 -12.67 -4.04
N ALA A 164 15.93 -12.16 -2.88
CA ALA A 164 16.84 -11.57 -1.89
C ALA A 164 17.87 -12.60 -1.39
N SER A 165 17.43 -13.81 -1.06
CA SER A 165 18.29 -14.90 -0.59
C SER A 165 19.28 -15.37 -1.66
N ARG A 166 18.87 -15.46 -2.93
CA ARG A 166 19.77 -15.79 -4.05
C ARG A 166 20.89 -14.77 -4.21
N LYS A 167 20.54 -13.49 -4.29
CA LYS A 167 21.52 -12.40 -4.44
C LYS A 167 22.50 -12.35 -3.25
N SER A 168 21.97 -12.50 -2.03
CA SER A 168 22.79 -12.57 -0.82
C SER A 168 23.77 -13.74 -0.84
N ASN A 169 23.32 -14.94 -1.25
CA ASN A 169 24.17 -16.14 -1.33
C ASN A 169 25.27 -16.04 -2.39
N GLU A 170 25.00 -15.43 -3.55
CA GLU A 170 26.03 -15.18 -4.57
C GLU A 170 27.15 -14.30 -4.00
N GLU A 171 26.81 -13.20 -3.34
CA GLU A 171 27.81 -12.30 -2.75
C GLU A 171 28.53 -12.93 -1.55
N ILE A 172 27.86 -13.74 -0.73
CA ILE A 172 28.49 -14.48 0.39
C ILE A 172 29.50 -15.50 -0.13
N SER A 173 29.24 -16.14 -1.27
CA SER A 173 30.19 -17.09 -1.88
C SER A 173 31.52 -16.43 -2.27
N LEU A 174 31.52 -15.14 -2.58
CA LEU A 174 32.72 -14.35 -2.85
C LEU A 174 33.47 -14.04 -1.56
N VAL A 175 32.75 -13.69 -0.48
CA VAL A 175 33.31 -13.37 0.84
C VAL A 175 33.87 -14.61 1.54
N LYS A 176 33.25 -15.78 1.35
CA LYS A 176 33.71 -17.07 1.91
C LYS A 176 35.11 -17.47 1.43
N LYS A 177 35.59 -16.94 0.29
CA LYS A 177 36.97 -17.16 -0.19
C LYS A 177 38.05 -16.51 0.69
N GLN A 178 37.66 -15.70 1.68
CA GLN A 178 38.57 -15.00 2.60
C GLN A 178 38.73 -15.71 3.97
N ASP A 179 38.41 -17.00 4.09
CA ASP A 179 38.56 -17.82 5.31
C ASP A 179 37.90 -17.22 6.58
N LEU A 180 36.70 -16.64 6.42
CA LEU A 180 35.91 -16.11 7.54
C LEU A 180 35.22 -17.23 8.33
N THR A 181 35.11 -17.04 9.66
CA THR A 181 34.36 -17.91 10.56
C THR A 181 32.87 -17.96 10.20
N GLU A 182 32.20 -19.09 10.45
CA GLU A 182 30.77 -19.28 10.17
C GLU A 182 29.87 -18.22 10.83
N ASP A 183 30.18 -17.82 12.06
CA ASP A 183 29.47 -16.74 12.77
C ASP A 183 29.57 -15.39 12.05
N SER A 184 30.74 -15.07 11.50
CA SER A 184 30.94 -13.83 10.73
C SER A 184 30.13 -13.85 9.43
N LEU A 185 30.05 -15.00 8.77
CA LEU A 185 29.22 -15.17 7.57
C LEU A 185 27.72 -15.00 7.87
N LYS A 186 27.27 -15.47 9.04
CA LYS A 186 25.88 -15.28 9.48
C LYS A 186 25.55 -13.81 9.67
N ILE A 187 26.41 -13.05 10.35
CA ILE A 187 26.22 -11.60 10.56
C ILE A 187 26.17 -10.85 9.22
N ILE A 188 27.07 -11.19 8.29
CA ILE A 188 27.10 -10.58 6.95
C ILE A 188 25.83 -10.93 6.15
N ARG A 189 25.30 -12.14 6.30
CA ARG A 189 24.04 -12.53 5.67
C ARG A 189 22.88 -11.70 6.22
N GLU A 190 22.76 -11.61 7.53
CA GLU A 190 21.68 -10.87 8.19
C GLU A 190 21.75 -9.38 7.87
N SER A 191 22.94 -8.77 7.86
CA SER A 191 23.09 -7.33 7.55
C SER A 191 22.70 -6.94 6.12
N LYS A 192 22.66 -7.91 5.21
CA LYS A 192 22.25 -7.71 3.81
C LYS A 192 20.76 -7.87 3.56
N LEU A 193 20.01 -8.41 4.52
CA LEU A 193 18.56 -8.50 4.38
C LEU A 193 17.95 -7.08 4.42
N PRO A 194 16.81 -6.82 3.77
CA PRO A 194 16.09 -5.58 3.91
C PRO A 194 15.65 -5.35 5.38
N VAL A 195 15.57 -4.08 5.77
CA VAL A 195 15.06 -3.68 7.09
C VAL A 195 13.54 -3.65 7.05
N TYR A 196 12.91 -4.27 8.04
CA TYR A 196 11.47 -4.17 8.24
C TYR A 196 11.16 -2.88 9.03
N GLU A 197 10.79 -1.81 8.32
CA GLU A 197 10.68 -0.46 8.90
C GLU A 197 9.42 -0.28 9.78
N ASN A 198 8.28 -0.72 9.27
CA ASN A 198 6.97 -0.59 9.91
C ASN A 198 5.98 -1.65 9.39
N THR A 199 4.88 -1.82 10.11
CA THR A 199 3.79 -2.77 9.80
C THR A 199 2.73 -2.18 8.87
N TYR A 200 2.98 -1.00 8.28
CA TYR A 200 1.95 -0.23 7.59
C TYR A 200 1.41 -0.96 6.36
N PHE A 201 2.29 -1.56 5.55
CA PHE A 201 1.87 -2.24 4.32
C PHE A 201 1.06 -3.50 4.62
N ASP A 202 1.45 -4.27 5.64
CA ASP A 202 0.74 -5.49 6.04
C ASP A 202 -0.67 -5.14 6.57
N TYR A 203 -0.81 -4.08 7.37
CA TYR A 203 -2.13 -3.61 7.79
C TYR A 203 -2.94 -2.96 6.66
N LEU A 204 -2.29 -2.28 5.70
CA LEU A 204 -2.97 -1.68 4.56
C LEU A 204 -3.65 -2.75 3.70
N GLU A 205 -2.98 -3.87 3.50
CA GLU A 205 -3.54 -5.01 2.77
C GLU A 205 -4.83 -5.51 3.44
N LEU A 206 -4.77 -5.77 4.74
CA LEU A 206 -5.94 -6.17 5.53
C LEU A 206 -7.05 -5.12 5.50
N TYR A 207 -6.70 -3.84 5.55
CA TYR A 207 -7.66 -2.73 5.48
C TYR A 207 -8.40 -2.71 4.13
N ILE A 208 -7.66 -2.82 3.02
CA ILE A 208 -8.25 -2.82 1.67
C ILE A 208 -9.09 -4.08 1.48
N GLN A 209 -8.62 -5.25 1.91
CA GLN A 209 -9.37 -6.49 1.84
C GLN A 209 -10.67 -6.43 2.65
N PHE A 210 -10.60 -5.92 3.88
CA PHE A 210 -11.78 -5.68 4.71
C PHE A 210 -12.75 -4.72 4.03
N GLY A 211 -12.26 -3.64 3.42
CA GLY A 211 -13.10 -2.71 2.66
C GLY A 211 -13.86 -3.38 1.51
N HIS A 212 -13.22 -4.27 0.76
CA HIS A 212 -13.89 -5.03 -0.32
C HIS A 212 -15.00 -5.94 0.22
N VAL A 213 -14.75 -6.65 1.31
CA VAL A 213 -15.73 -7.53 1.94
C VAL A 213 -16.88 -6.70 2.53
N PHE A 214 -16.56 -5.66 3.31
CA PHE A 214 -17.54 -4.85 4.01
C PHE A 214 -18.46 -4.09 3.06
N LEU A 215 -17.91 -3.47 2.02
CA LEU A 215 -18.68 -2.62 1.11
C LEU A 215 -19.44 -3.43 0.05
N PHE A 216 -18.92 -4.59 -0.39
CA PHE A 216 -19.41 -5.26 -1.59
C PHE A 216 -19.85 -6.72 -1.40
N ALA A 217 -19.89 -7.26 -0.17
CA ALA A 217 -20.39 -8.62 0.06
C ALA A 217 -21.82 -8.85 -0.43
N SER A 218 -22.67 -7.82 -0.45
CA SER A 218 -24.04 -7.93 -0.99
C SER A 218 -24.08 -8.15 -2.50
N VAL A 219 -23.09 -7.62 -3.23
CA VAL A 219 -22.96 -7.74 -4.68
C VAL A 219 -22.22 -9.02 -5.06
N PHE A 220 -21.17 -9.36 -4.31
CA PHE A 220 -20.35 -10.55 -4.51
C PHE A 220 -20.24 -11.36 -3.21
N PRO A 221 -21.20 -12.28 -2.94
CA PRO A 221 -21.28 -13.03 -1.68
C PRO A 221 -20.08 -13.96 -1.40
N PHE A 222 -19.25 -14.25 -2.39
CA PHE A 222 -18.05 -15.07 -2.22
C PHE A 222 -16.84 -14.28 -1.69
N ALA A 223 -16.89 -12.93 -1.65
CA ALA A 223 -15.79 -12.10 -1.15
C ALA A 223 -15.31 -12.51 0.26
N PRO A 224 -16.19 -12.74 1.28
CA PRO A 224 -15.74 -13.14 2.61
C PRO A 224 -15.02 -14.50 2.63
N ILE A 225 -15.44 -15.45 1.77
CA ILE A 225 -14.82 -16.77 1.70
C ILE A 225 -13.43 -16.67 1.08
N LEU A 226 -13.29 -15.89 0.00
CA LEU A 226 -11.98 -15.63 -0.60
C LEU A 226 -11.05 -14.91 0.37
N ALA A 227 -11.55 -13.91 1.10
CA ALA A 227 -10.78 -13.21 2.11
C ALA A 227 -10.34 -14.13 3.26
N LEU A 228 -11.19 -15.05 3.69
CA LEU A 228 -10.82 -16.05 4.70
C LEU A 228 -9.70 -16.96 4.20
N ILE A 229 -9.79 -17.45 2.96
CA ILE A 229 -8.74 -18.27 2.36
C ILE A 229 -7.43 -17.48 2.26
N ASN A 230 -7.49 -16.21 1.86
CA ASN A 230 -6.32 -15.32 1.86
C ASN A 230 -5.65 -15.35 3.23
N ASN A 231 -6.41 -15.00 4.27
CA ASN A 231 -5.86 -14.75 5.59
C ASN A 231 -5.26 -16.03 6.21
N LEU A 232 -5.75 -17.21 5.83
CA LEU A 232 -5.16 -18.48 6.23
C LEU A 232 -3.79 -18.73 5.60
N VAL A 233 -3.61 -18.32 4.34
CA VAL A 233 -2.30 -18.35 3.65
C VAL A 233 -1.41 -17.24 4.21
N GLU A 234 -1.95 -16.04 4.37
CA GLU A 234 -1.25 -14.82 4.78
C GLU A 234 -0.56 -14.97 6.14
N ILE A 235 -1.24 -15.58 7.13
CA ILE A 235 -0.63 -15.88 8.43
C ILE A 235 0.69 -16.65 8.30
N ARG A 236 0.79 -17.55 7.30
CA ARG A 236 1.99 -18.35 7.07
C ARG A 236 3.03 -17.61 6.24
N SER A 237 2.60 -16.92 5.19
CA SER A 237 3.51 -16.18 4.32
C SER A 237 4.13 -14.98 5.03
N ASP A 238 3.37 -14.24 5.84
CA ASP A 238 3.88 -13.20 6.75
C ASP A 238 4.92 -13.73 7.74
N SER A 239 4.62 -14.89 8.34
CA SER A 239 5.56 -15.52 9.29
C SER A 239 6.87 -15.90 8.59
N PHE A 240 6.79 -16.37 7.34
CA PHE A 240 7.96 -16.71 6.54
C PHE A 240 8.74 -15.47 6.12
N LYS A 241 8.05 -14.41 5.72
CA LYS A 241 8.59 -13.09 5.39
C LYS A 241 9.45 -12.55 6.54
N LEU A 242 8.95 -12.54 7.77
CA LEU A 242 9.69 -12.08 8.94
C LEU A 242 10.85 -12.99 9.35
N CYS A 243 10.73 -14.31 9.15
CA CYS A 243 11.78 -15.25 9.55
C CYS A 243 12.94 -15.34 8.56
N TYR A 244 12.69 -15.14 7.26
CA TYR A 244 13.65 -15.46 6.20
C TYR A 244 13.92 -14.33 5.21
N ALA A 245 13.06 -13.32 5.12
CA ALA A 245 13.18 -12.25 4.12
C ALA A 245 13.75 -10.95 4.68
N PHE A 246 13.55 -10.66 5.97
CA PHE A 246 13.91 -9.39 6.59
C PHE A 246 14.91 -9.55 7.75
N GLN A 247 15.59 -8.46 8.06
CA GLN A 247 16.31 -8.33 9.33
C GLN A 247 15.35 -8.42 10.50
N ARG A 248 15.83 -8.92 11.65
CA ARG A 248 15.03 -8.93 12.88
C ARG A 248 14.64 -7.49 13.25
N PRO A 249 13.33 -7.16 13.29
CA PRO A 249 12.90 -5.83 13.66
C PRO A 249 13.18 -5.56 15.14
N HIS A 250 13.43 -4.30 15.47
CA HIS A 250 13.57 -3.87 16.86
C HIS A 250 12.20 -3.93 17.55
N GLN A 251 12.16 -4.47 18.76
CA GLN A 251 10.96 -4.48 19.57
C GLN A 251 10.47 -3.05 19.85
N ARG A 252 9.19 -2.79 19.61
CA ARG A 252 8.52 -1.54 19.96
C ARG A 252 7.29 -1.88 20.81
N SER A 253 7.15 -1.22 21.95
CA SER A 253 5.93 -1.32 22.76
C SER A 253 4.81 -0.56 22.06
N ALA A 254 3.65 -1.20 21.94
CA ALA A 254 2.44 -0.58 21.39
C ALA A 254 1.26 -0.94 22.30
N ASP A 255 0.45 0.05 22.66
CA ASP A 255 -0.74 -0.14 23.51
C ASP A 255 -1.94 -0.71 22.73
N GLY A 256 -1.82 -0.82 21.40
CA GLY A 256 -2.84 -1.36 20.51
C GLY A 256 -2.33 -1.43 19.07
N ILE A 257 -3.23 -1.71 18.13
CA ILE A 257 -2.94 -1.77 16.69
C ILE A 257 -2.73 -0.39 16.07
N ASN A 258 -1.84 0.45 16.62
CA ASN A 258 -1.55 1.84 16.22
C ASN A 258 -2.81 2.70 15.93
N GLY A 259 -3.10 3.73 16.73
CA GLY A 259 -4.35 4.52 16.65
C GLY A 259 -4.71 5.18 15.31
N GLY A 260 -3.89 5.06 14.25
CA GLY A 260 -4.26 5.42 12.88
C GLY A 260 -5.12 4.39 12.13
N TRP A 261 -5.25 3.15 12.63
CA TRP A 261 -6.06 2.09 12.00
C TRP A 261 -7.45 1.88 12.63
N MET A 262 -7.68 2.43 13.83
CA MET A 262 -8.97 2.43 14.53
C MET A 262 -9.77 3.69 14.20
#